data_AF-A0A4Z0NPS5-F1
#
_entry.id   AF-A0A4Z0NPS5-F1
#
_cell.length_a   1.000
_cell.length_b   1.000
_cell.length_c   1.000
_cell.angle_alpha   90.00
_cell.angle_beta   90.00
_cell.angle_gamma   90.00
#
_symmetry.space_group_name_H-M   'P 1'
#
loop_
_entity.id
_entity.type
_entity.pdbx_description
1 polymer ?
#
loop_
_entity_poly.entity_id
_entity_poly.type
_entity_poly.pdbx_seq_one_letter_code
_entity_poly.pdbx_strand_id
1 'polypeptide(L)'
;MTSVSARLAFVGNGSVLGHLFFQDAHNHQVTIRLEIDGIDLGENLVRQRGGNSSVWSFRIPSRFWDDETHLLRAIYCADDSESSEDIQVHLPAQRYFYHVDEVKRNEIVGWVRRNDDTYTRAVVALRVNGVIVSRATANQYRGELVEHGHLDGRFGFNILIPYQYRHIGAIAEFGVIDDDEFIPLSSIHIMRSDVKVLIVTDTKDTNNASRYYRAVVQGRHLWQAGAEVAVVDKSEVHPNSSSSFDIVVLQRTPLTPQLEKLVRAAKAERSLVLYETDDLNVFSEIADQISAVRSGFRYLDDPEFQVEMQLRFQSATVADAILVPNNFMSRYFKQRGFQTITSRFSLERRFIKERPLTKSARWKILYMSGSPTHKNDLKEMISDLYEFHRDHEDCDLTVLGHVDADSFSGWDRIFFKPAVTYDAMIDEVSDHDLVLVPFEKTVFNFAKSATKVLESAAAGVPVMASAVPDYVKTIGDLGVGYIVPWHGSWYAALENAYRQRHADHAAFSKMQQFAYLQADGLQKGLELLSEISDLQKNRLCNVA
;
A
#
# COMPACT_ATOMS: atom_id res chain seq x y z
N MET A 1 -2.99 6.47 65.28
CA MET A 1 -2.22 7.37 64.41
C MET A 1 -1.64 6.51 63.31
N THR A 2 -2.15 6.68 62.10
CA THR A 2 -1.70 5.96 60.93
C THR A 2 -0.33 6.51 60.53
N SER A 3 0.74 5.74 60.73
CA SER A 3 2.07 6.15 60.26
C SER A 3 2.14 5.89 58.76
N VAL A 4 2.12 6.99 58.00
CA VAL A 4 2.33 7.02 56.55
C VAL A 4 3.71 7.61 56.29
N SER A 5 4.46 7.07 55.33
CA SER A 5 5.69 7.68 54.82
C SER A 5 5.60 7.82 53.31
N ALA A 6 6.12 8.91 52.76
CA ALA A 6 6.21 9.07 51.31
C ALA A 6 7.60 8.62 50.84
N ARG A 7 7.75 8.26 49.58
CA ARG A 7 9.06 8.23 48.92
C ARG A 7 8.88 8.64 47.49
N LEU A 8 9.79 9.46 47.00
CA LEU A 8 9.90 9.72 45.58
C LEU A 8 10.33 8.43 44.85
N ALA A 9 9.63 8.12 43.78
CA ALA A 9 9.86 6.92 42.97
C ALA A 9 10.49 7.27 41.62
N PHE A 10 9.99 8.33 40.98
CA PHE A 10 10.37 8.69 39.63
C PHE A 10 10.21 10.20 39.37
N VAL A 11 11.11 10.75 38.56
CA VAL A 11 11.13 12.14 38.12
C VAL A 11 11.36 12.14 36.62
N GLY A 12 10.39 12.64 35.84
CA GLY A 12 10.52 12.69 34.39
C GLY A 12 9.20 13.02 33.69
N ASN A 13 9.27 13.38 32.40
CA ASN A 13 8.11 13.72 31.57
C ASN A 13 7.20 14.80 32.18
N GLY A 14 7.79 15.90 32.67
CA GLY A 14 7.03 16.98 33.32
C GLY A 14 6.34 16.61 34.64
N SER A 15 6.62 15.45 35.24
CA SER A 15 5.97 14.97 36.45
C SER A 15 6.94 14.37 37.48
N VAL A 16 6.46 14.31 38.72
CA VAL A 16 7.03 13.52 39.81
C VAL A 16 6.04 12.47 40.27
N LEU A 17 6.55 11.29 40.55
CA LEU A 17 5.81 10.11 40.97
C LEU A 17 6.41 9.60 42.27
N GLY A 18 5.57 9.23 43.21
CA GLY A 18 6.00 8.67 44.48
C GLY A 18 5.06 7.61 45.02
N HIS A 19 5.53 6.94 46.06
CA HIS A 19 4.76 5.96 46.81
C HIS A 19 4.45 6.52 48.20
N LEU A 20 3.24 6.27 48.70
CA LEU A 20 2.94 6.27 50.13
C LEU A 20 3.05 4.84 50.62
N PHE A 21 3.69 4.64 51.77
CA PHE A 21 3.77 3.38 52.48
C PHE A 21 2.99 3.46 53.78
N PHE A 22 2.20 2.42 54.04
CA PHE A 22 1.30 2.31 55.18
C PHE A 22 1.78 1.19 56.11
N GLN A 23 1.70 1.40 57.43
CA GLN A 23 2.09 0.38 58.41
C GLN A 23 1.13 -0.81 58.47
N ASP A 24 -0.13 -0.63 58.07
CA ASP A 24 -1.14 -1.69 58.01
C ASP A 24 -1.83 -1.72 56.63
N ALA A 25 -2.50 -2.84 56.36
CA ALA A 25 -3.18 -3.09 55.10
C ALA A 25 -4.66 -2.65 55.12
N HIS A 26 -5.05 -1.78 56.06
CA HIS A 26 -6.41 -1.25 56.12
C HIS A 26 -6.63 -0.16 55.06
N ASN A 27 -7.89 0.20 54.83
CA ASN A 27 -8.24 1.23 53.86
C ASN A 27 -8.05 2.61 54.50
N HIS A 28 -7.09 3.37 53.97
CA HIS A 28 -6.81 4.75 54.39
C HIS A 28 -7.17 5.74 53.27
N GLN A 29 -7.62 6.94 53.66
CA GLN A 29 -7.68 8.10 52.77
C GLN A 29 -6.62 9.09 53.20
N VAL A 30 -5.74 9.44 52.26
CA VAL A 30 -4.66 10.39 52.49
C VAL A 30 -4.77 11.49 51.46
N THR A 31 -4.83 12.74 51.91
CA THR A 31 -4.65 13.89 51.03
C THR A 31 -3.16 14.21 50.97
N ILE A 32 -2.59 14.31 49.79
CA ILE A 32 -1.21 14.74 49.58
C ILE A 32 -1.22 16.12 48.90
N ARG A 33 -0.46 17.07 49.44
CA ARG A 33 -0.15 18.37 48.84
C ARG A 33 1.33 18.41 48.50
N LEU A 34 1.68 19.06 47.40
CA LEU A 34 3.07 19.16 46.95
C LEU A 34 3.50 20.61 46.83
N GLU A 35 4.62 20.94 47.45
CA GLU A 35 5.30 22.22 47.25
C GLU A 35 6.64 21.98 46.57
N ILE A 36 7.06 22.92 45.71
CA ILE A 36 8.40 22.96 45.13
C ILE A 36 9.00 24.35 45.36
N ASP A 37 10.14 24.39 46.05
CA ASP A 37 10.78 25.61 46.55
C ASP A 37 9.80 26.54 47.29
N GLY A 38 8.87 25.96 48.05
CA GLY A 38 7.83 26.67 48.80
C GLY A 38 6.66 27.17 47.95
N ILE A 39 6.57 26.81 46.66
CA ILE A 39 5.42 27.09 45.82
C ILE A 39 4.48 25.89 45.78
N ASP A 40 3.26 26.09 46.25
CA ASP A 40 2.19 25.08 46.23
C ASP A 40 1.78 24.70 44.80
N LEU A 41 1.80 23.40 44.51
CA LEU A 41 1.41 22.80 43.23
C LEU A 41 0.00 22.19 43.28
N GLY A 42 -0.66 22.21 44.45
CA GLY A 42 -2.01 21.71 44.68
C GLY A 42 -2.05 20.41 45.48
N GLU A 43 -3.25 19.83 45.58
CA GLU A 43 -3.53 18.64 46.38
C GLU A 43 -4.17 17.50 45.56
N ASN A 44 -3.86 16.27 45.93
CA ASN A 44 -4.41 15.03 45.37
C ASN A 44 -4.94 14.13 46.48
N LEU A 45 -6.08 13.49 46.24
CA LEU A 45 -6.63 12.46 47.15
C LEU A 45 -6.11 11.08 46.74
N VAL A 46 -5.37 10.42 47.63
CA VAL A 46 -4.90 9.05 47.46
C VAL A 46 -5.75 8.11 48.30
N ARG A 47 -6.35 7.11 47.66
CA ARG A 47 -7.17 6.09 48.32
C ARG A 47 -6.47 4.75 48.28
N GLN A 48 -6.08 4.23 49.44
CA GLN A 48 -5.57 2.87 49.55
C GLN A 48 -6.73 1.87 49.60
N ARG A 49 -6.61 0.78 48.84
CA ARG A 49 -7.58 -0.34 48.83
C ARG A 49 -6.83 -1.66 49.00
N GLY A 50 -6.47 -1.98 50.25
CA GLY A 50 -5.64 -3.14 50.58
C GLY A 50 -4.18 -3.02 50.14
N GLY A 51 -3.29 -3.85 50.71
CA GLY A 51 -1.82 -3.78 50.52
C GLY A 51 -1.16 -2.70 51.39
N ASN A 52 0.17 -2.52 51.29
CA ASN A 52 0.93 -1.61 52.19
C ASN A 52 1.48 -0.37 51.46
N SER A 53 1.03 -0.08 50.23
CA SER A 53 1.50 1.08 49.47
C SER A 53 0.46 1.61 48.48
N SER A 54 0.55 2.91 48.14
CA SER A 54 -0.24 3.53 47.07
C SER A 54 0.61 4.55 46.29
N VAL A 55 0.27 4.81 45.03
CA VAL A 55 1.03 5.71 44.14
C VAL A 55 0.37 7.09 44.11
N TRP A 56 1.19 8.14 44.06
CA TRP A 56 0.77 9.52 43.81
C TRP A 56 1.63 10.16 42.72
N SER A 57 1.08 11.19 42.07
CA SER A 57 1.78 11.90 41.00
C SER A 57 1.38 13.38 40.93
N PHE A 58 2.33 14.27 40.68
CA PHE A 58 2.09 15.68 40.39
C PHE A 58 2.76 16.09 39.09
N ARG A 59 2.15 17.03 38.36
CA ARG A 59 2.85 17.74 37.27
C ARG A 59 3.70 18.84 37.89
N ILE A 60 4.95 18.93 37.45
CA ILE A 60 5.87 19.99 37.83
C ILE A 60 5.81 21.09 36.76
N PRO A 61 5.53 22.35 37.13
CA PRO A 61 5.55 23.46 36.19
C PRO A 61 6.88 23.56 35.45
N SER A 62 6.83 23.89 34.16
CA SER A 62 8.00 23.85 33.27
C SER A 62 9.19 24.70 33.74
N ARG A 63 8.93 25.74 34.54
CA ARG A 63 9.95 26.65 35.08
C ARG A 63 10.95 26.00 36.04
N PHE A 64 10.62 24.83 36.60
CA PHE A 64 11.49 24.09 37.54
C PHE A 64 12.28 22.96 36.85
N TRP A 65 12.21 22.83 35.53
CA TRP A 65 13.05 21.88 34.79
C TRP A 65 14.19 22.64 34.14
N ASP A 66 15.09 23.14 34.98
CA ASP A 66 16.16 24.09 34.66
C ASP A 66 17.58 23.54 34.91
N ASP A 67 17.70 22.24 35.17
CA ASP A 67 18.95 21.55 35.55
C ASP A 67 19.43 21.87 36.97
N GLU A 68 18.59 22.46 37.82
CA GLU A 68 18.91 22.73 39.21
C GLU A 68 18.34 21.67 40.17
N THR A 69 18.75 21.76 41.44
CA THR A 69 18.17 20.96 42.53
C THR A 69 17.11 21.78 43.24
N HIS A 70 15.88 21.27 43.25
CA HIS A 70 14.74 21.88 43.93
C HIS A 70 14.40 21.12 45.20
N LEU A 71 13.83 21.84 46.17
CA LEU A 71 13.28 21.25 47.38
C LEU A 71 11.81 20.92 47.15
N LEU A 72 11.49 19.63 47.16
CA LEU A 72 10.15 19.12 46.94
C LEU A 72 9.59 18.64 48.28
N ARG A 73 8.60 19.35 48.80
CA ARG A 73 7.95 19.06 50.08
C ARG A 73 6.62 18.39 49.83
N ALA A 74 6.54 17.10 50.16
CA ALA A 74 5.30 16.33 50.12
C ALA A 74 4.64 16.37 51.49
N ILE A 75 3.49 17.03 51.59
CA ILE A 75 2.69 17.15 52.83
C ILE A 75 1.53 16.18 52.69
N TYR A 76 1.37 15.25 53.63
CA TYR A 76 0.31 14.27 53.61
C TYR A 76 -0.49 14.30 54.92
N CYS A 77 -1.80 14.27 54.78
CA CYS A 77 -2.75 14.31 55.88
C CYS A 77 -3.58 13.03 55.90
N ALA A 78 -3.51 12.29 57.01
CA ALA A 78 -4.27 11.07 57.27
C ALA A 78 -4.88 11.16 58.69
N ASP A 79 -6.19 10.95 58.81
CA ASP A 79 -6.92 10.90 60.09
C ASP A 79 -6.58 12.07 61.04
N ASP A 80 -6.65 13.31 60.54
CA ASP A 80 -6.33 14.56 61.24
C ASP A 80 -4.86 14.71 61.71
N SER A 81 -3.96 13.85 61.23
CA SER A 81 -2.52 13.98 61.42
C SER A 81 -1.82 14.37 60.13
N GLU A 82 -1.08 15.48 60.17
CA GLU A 82 -0.26 15.98 59.07
C GLU A 82 1.19 15.53 59.27
N SER A 83 1.83 15.11 58.19
CA SER A 83 3.25 14.79 58.13
C SER A 83 3.81 15.30 56.82
N SER A 84 5.09 15.62 56.80
CA SER A 84 5.74 16.11 55.60
C SER A 84 7.08 15.43 55.39
N GLU A 85 7.49 15.38 54.13
CA GLU A 85 8.77 14.85 53.71
C GLU A 85 9.41 15.78 52.70
N ASP A 86 10.61 16.23 53.04
CA ASP A 86 11.42 17.11 52.23
C ASP A 86 12.38 16.27 51.39
N ILE A 87 12.29 16.40 50.08
CA ILE A 87 13.06 15.62 49.13
C ILE A 87 13.79 16.60 48.22
N GLN A 88 15.12 16.56 48.25
CA GLN A 88 15.90 17.26 47.24
C GLN A 88 15.83 16.49 45.93
N VAL A 89 15.37 17.16 44.89
CA VAL A 89 15.18 16.57 43.58
C VAL A 89 15.92 17.41 42.57
N HIS A 90 16.91 16.80 41.92
CA HIS A 90 17.50 17.38 40.72
C HIS A 90 16.53 17.21 39.56
N LEU A 91 16.10 18.34 38.99
CA LEU A 91 15.17 18.36 37.87
C LEU A 91 15.95 18.72 36.59
N PRO A 92 16.32 17.71 35.78
CA PRO A 92 17.15 17.96 34.60
C PRO A 92 16.44 18.90 33.62
N ALA A 93 17.20 19.75 32.93
CA ALA A 93 16.62 20.62 31.91
C ALA A 93 15.84 19.81 30.87
N GLN A 94 14.52 20.02 30.81
CA GLN A 94 13.67 19.41 29.78
C GLN A 94 13.53 20.35 28.60
N ARG A 95 14.19 20.00 27.49
CA ARG A 95 14.07 20.75 26.23
C ARG A 95 12.67 20.67 25.62
N TYR A 96 11.93 19.59 25.91
CA TYR A 96 10.58 19.36 25.39
C TYR A 96 9.59 18.98 26.50
N PHE A 97 8.45 19.66 26.51
CA PHE A 97 7.26 19.27 27.26
C PHE A 97 6.23 18.72 26.29
N TYR A 98 5.60 17.60 26.63
CA TYR A 98 4.63 16.98 25.75
C TYR A 98 3.57 16.21 26.53
N HIS A 99 2.47 15.94 25.86
CA HIS A 99 1.46 15.00 26.30
C HIS A 99 0.85 14.31 25.09
N VAL A 100 0.61 13.02 25.21
CA VAL A 100 -0.21 12.25 24.26
C VAL A 100 -1.58 12.12 24.91
N ASP A 101 -2.60 12.76 24.34
CA ASP A 101 -3.95 12.67 24.91
C ASP A 101 -4.56 11.31 24.59
N GLU A 102 -4.44 10.87 23.33
CA GLU A 102 -5.10 9.68 22.84
C GLU A 102 -4.33 9.05 21.67
N VAL A 103 -4.27 7.72 21.68
CA VAL A 103 -3.84 6.90 20.55
C VAL A 103 -5.11 6.36 19.89
N LYS A 104 -5.54 7.02 18.81
CA LYS A 104 -6.73 6.61 18.04
C LYS A 104 -6.37 5.50 17.06
N ARG A 105 -7.39 5.01 16.34
CA ARG A 105 -7.25 3.99 15.28
C ARG A 105 -6.28 4.40 14.16
N ASN A 106 -6.29 5.67 13.74
CA ASN A 106 -5.55 6.13 12.56
C ASN A 106 -4.52 7.24 12.84
N GLU A 107 -4.55 7.83 14.03
CA GLU A 107 -3.70 8.94 14.41
C GLU A 107 -3.41 8.92 15.91
N ILE A 108 -2.35 9.60 16.32
CA ILE A 108 -2.05 9.92 17.71
C ILE A 108 -2.21 11.42 17.85
N VAL A 109 -2.95 11.84 18.86
CA VAL A 109 -3.22 13.24 19.14
C VAL A 109 -2.61 13.64 20.48
N GLY A 110 -2.14 14.87 20.55
CA GLY A 110 -1.42 15.36 21.71
C GLY A 110 -1.00 16.80 21.56
N TRP A 111 -0.06 17.20 22.41
CA TRP A 111 0.65 18.46 22.27
C TRP A 111 2.14 18.30 22.62
N VAL A 112 2.98 19.13 22.02
CA VAL A 112 4.40 19.23 22.36
C VAL A 112 4.87 20.67 22.21
N ARG A 113 5.71 21.11 23.15
CA ARG A 113 6.29 22.45 23.20
C ARG A 113 7.78 22.36 23.52
N ARG A 114 8.57 23.14 22.80
CA ARG A 114 9.96 23.43 23.15
C ARG A 114 10.03 24.38 24.35
N ASN A 115 10.86 24.06 25.34
CA ASN A 115 11.03 24.91 26.51
C ASN A 115 12.02 26.05 26.26
N ASP A 116 13.06 25.77 25.47
CA ASP A 116 14.15 26.68 25.14
C ASP A 116 13.74 27.75 24.11
N ASP A 117 12.87 27.40 23.18
CA ASP A 117 12.33 28.30 22.17
C ASP A 117 10.85 27.99 21.90
N THR A 118 9.99 28.81 22.47
CA THR A 118 8.54 28.66 22.41
C THR A 118 7.92 29.17 21.11
N TYR A 119 8.69 29.86 20.27
CA TYR A 119 8.24 30.38 18.98
C TYR A 119 8.41 29.34 17.87
N THR A 120 9.39 28.45 17.99
CA THR A 120 9.59 27.35 17.05
C THR A 120 8.63 26.19 17.32
N ARG A 121 7.95 25.73 16.28
CA ARG A 121 7.02 24.59 16.36
C ARG A 121 7.81 23.29 16.29
N ALA A 122 7.60 22.41 17.27
CA ALA A 122 8.24 21.10 17.28
C ALA A 122 7.68 20.23 16.14
N VAL A 123 8.56 19.47 15.50
CA VAL A 123 8.16 18.41 14.56
C VAL A 123 8.16 17.10 15.32
N VAL A 124 6.98 16.53 15.54
CA VAL A 124 6.84 15.20 16.15
C VAL A 124 7.09 14.11 15.10
N ALA A 125 7.56 12.95 15.56
CA ALA A 125 7.78 11.79 14.71
C ALA A 125 7.44 10.48 15.42
N LEU A 126 7.05 9.48 14.62
CA LEU A 126 6.94 8.09 15.04
C LEU A 126 8.08 7.29 14.42
N ARG A 127 8.78 6.51 15.24
CA ARG A 127 9.84 5.59 14.84
C ARG A 127 9.44 4.15 15.16
N VAL A 128 9.52 3.25 14.17
CA VAL A 128 9.27 1.81 14.36
C VAL A 128 10.49 1.07 13.87
N ASN A 129 11.07 0.20 14.70
CA ASN A 129 12.28 -0.57 14.40
C ASN A 129 13.43 0.31 13.86
N GLY A 130 13.63 1.50 14.46
CA GLY A 130 14.67 2.46 14.07
C GLY A 130 14.36 3.32 12.85
N VAL A 131 13.25 3.08 12.14
CA VAL A 131 12.87 3.84 10.93
C VAL A 131 11.81 4.88 11.27
N ILE A 132 11.98 6.13 10.84
CA ILE A 132 10.95 7.16 10.99
C ILE A 132 9.81 6.88 10.01
N VAL A 133 8.64 6.56 10.55
CA VAL A 133 7.48 6.13 9.76
C VAL A 133 6.42 7.21 9.61
N SER A 134 6.42 8.26 10.42
CA SER A 134 5.46 9.37 10.32
C SER A 134 6.04 10.64 10.96
N ARG A 135 5.60 11.82 10.51
CA ARG A 135 5.97 13.14 11.05
C ARG A 135 4.76 14.07 11.03
N ALA A 136 4.70 15.00 11.97
CA ALA A 136 3.73 16.11 11.95
C ALA A 136 4.29 17.34 12.68
N THR A 137 3.91 18.53 12.24
CA THR A 137 4.24 19.77 12.96
C THR A 137 3.21 20.02 14.06
N ALA A 138 3.68 20.29 15.27
CA ALA A 138 2.83 20.63 16.41
C ALA A 138 2.41 22.11 16.34
N ASN A 139 1.44 22.44 15.49
CA ASN A 139 0.95 23.81 15.24
C ASN A 139 -0.57 23.98 15.39
N GLN A 140 -1.28 22.92 15.81
CA GLN A 140 -2.72 22.98 16.01
C GLN A 140 -3.06 23.77 17.26
N TYR A 141 -4.06 24.64 17.15
CA TYR A 141 -4.53 25.48 18.26
C TYR A 141 -5.31 24.66 19.28
N ARG A 142 -5.01 24.86 20.56
CA ARG A 142 -5.69 24.27 21.72
C ARG A 142 -5.91 25.34 22.78
N GLY A 143 -7.18 25.65 23.05
CA GLY A 143 -7.55 26.77 23.94
C GLY A 143 -7.14 26.53 25.39
N GLU A 144 -7.25 25.29 25.85
CA GLU A 144 -6.83 24.87 27.19
C GLU A 144 -5.33 25.08 27.43
N LEU A 145 -4.50 25.03 26.39
CA LEU A 145 -3.06 25.28 26.54
C LEU A 145 -2.78 26.75 26.83
N VAL A 146 -3.58 27.68 26.26
CA VAL A 146 -3.49 29.11 26.57
C VAL A 146 -3.84 29.36 28.04
N GLU A 147 -4.93 28.74 28.52
CA GLU A 147 -5.42 28.86 29.90
C GLU A 147 -4.39 28.37 30.94
N HIS A 148 -3.57 27.39 30.57
CA HIS A 148 -2.50 26.84 31.42
C HIS A 148 -1.13 27.51 31.21
N GLY A 149 -1.08 28.68 30.58
CA GLY A 149 0.13 29.50 30.45
C GLY A 149 1.03 29.15 29.26
N HIS A 150 0.56 28.33 28.31
CA HIS A 150 1.28 28.02 27.07
C HIS A 150 0.91 29.01 25.96
N LEU A 151 1.49 30.21 26.01
CA LEU A 151 1.53 31.24 24.96
C LEU A 151 0.29 31.30 24.03
N ASP A 152 0.45 30.98 22.74
CA ASP A 152 -0.58 31.10 21.72
C ASP A 152 -1.42 29.82 21.53
N GLY A 153 -1.20 28.80 22.39
CA GLY A 153 -1.92 27.53 22.38
C GLY A 153 -1.65 26.65 21.16
N ARG A 154 -0.74 27.02 20.25
CA ARG A 154 -0.48 26.31 18.99
C ARG A 154 0.60 25.24 19.14
N PHE A 155 0.36 24.31 20.05
CA PHE A 155 1.27 23.22 20.38
C PHE A 155 0.65 21.84 20.12
N GLY A 156 -0.60 21.78 19.64
CA GLY A 156 -1.28 20.53 19.34
C GLY A 156 -0.72 19.84 18.09
N PHE A 157 -0.71 18.52 18.09
CA PHE A 157 -0.36 17.70 16.92
C PHE A 157 -1.38 16.60 16.71
N ASN A 158 -1.53 16.19 15.44
CA ASN A 158 -2.09 14.90 15.03
C ASN A 158 -1.07 14.21 14.14
N ILE A 159 -0.52 13.09 14.57
CA ILE A 159 0.44 12.31 13.78
C ILE A 159 -0.24 11.02 13.29
N LEU A 160 -0.24 10.79 11.98
CA LEU A 160 -0.87 9.59 11.42
C LEU A 160 -0.07 8.33 11.74
N ILE A 161 -0.81 7.23 11.94
CA ILE A 161 -0.27 5.89 12.04
C ILE A 161 -0.32 5.26 10.64
N PRO A 162 0.79 4.81 10.04
CA PRO A 162 0.77 4.19 8.70
C PRO A 162 -0.02 2.88 8.67
N TYR A 163 -0.72 2.58 7.55
CA TYR A 163 -1.65 1.45 7.44
C TYR A 163 -0.98 0.09 7.71
N GLN A 164 0.29 -0.08 7.30
CA GLN A 164 1.04 -1.32 7.50
C GLN A 164 1.34 -1.65 8.97
N TYR A 165 1.26 -0.67 9.89
CA TYR A 165 1.46 -0.92 11.33
C TYR A 165 0.16 -1.10 12.09
N ARG A 166 -0.98 -0.65 11.51
CA ARG A 166 -2.30 -0.75 12.15
C ARG A 166 -2.79 -2.19 12.23
N HIS A 167 -2.54 -3.04 11.24
CA HIS A 167 -3.11 -4.39 11.23
C HIS A 167 -2.33 -5.41 12.08
N ILE A 168 -1.04 -5.17 12.33
CA ILE A 168 -0.21 -6.00 13.23
C ILE A 168 -0.30 -5.54 14.69
N GLY A 169 -0.52 -4.25 14.93
CA GLY A 169 -0.20 -3.62 16.21
C GLY A 169 1.32 -3.57 16.38
N ALA A 170 1.85 -2.39 16.70
CA ALA A 170 3.30 -2.19 16.80
C ALA A 170 3.64 -1.37 18.04
N ILE A 171 4.82 -1.59 18.59
CA ILE A 171 5.40 -0.65 19.55
C ILE A 171 6.21 0.35 18.74
N ALA A 172 5.87 1.63 18.87
CA ALA A 172 6.56 2.74 18.23
C ALA A 172 7.23 3.62 19.29
N GLU A 173 8.36 4.21 18.96
CA GLU A 173 8.91 5.33 19.72
C GLU A 173 8.30 6.63 19.18
N PHE A 174 7.67 7.39 20.06
CA PHE A 174 7.25 8.76 19.78
C PHE A 174 8.32 9.72 20.24
N GLY A 175 8.61 10.71 19.42
CA GLY A 175 9.67 11.67 19.68
C GLY A 175 9.52 12.95 18.87
N VAL A 176 10.56 13.75 18.90
CA VAL A 176 10.68 14.99 18.11
C VAL A 176 11.89 14.91 17.19
N ILE A 177 11.82 15.61 16.06
CA ILE A 177 12.95 15.85 15.18
C ILE A 177 13.53 17.22 15.54
N ASP A 178 14.82 17.24 15.86
CA ASP A 178 15.57 18.44 16.24
C ASP A 178 16.97 18.35 15.66
N ASP A 179 17.42 19.39 14.96
CA ASP A 179 18.69 19.39 14.21
C ASP A 179 18.91 18.13 13.35
N ASP A 180 17.83 17.69 12.68
CA ASP A 180 17.73 16.45 11.88
C ASP A 180 17.93 15.13 12.64
N GLU A 181 18.08 15.17 13.96
CA GLU A 181 18.15 13.99 14.83
C GLU A 181 16.78 13.66 15.44
N PHE A 182 16.53 12.36 15.66
CA PHE A 182 15.33 11.91 16.36
C PHE A 182 15.62 11.78 17.86
N ILE A 183 14.91 12.59 18.66
CA ILE A 183 14.96 12.54 20.12
C ILE A 183 13.73 11.76 20.61
N PRO A 184 13.92 10.53 21.16
CA PRO A 184 12.81 9.75 21.70
C PRO A 184 12.24 10.40 22.96
N LEU A 185 10.90 10.46 23.07
CA LEU A 185 10.18 10.99 24.22
C LEU A 185 9.44 9.89 24.99
N SER A 186 8.73 9.01 24.28
CA SER A 186 8.00 7.89 24.90
C SER A 186 7.86 6.69 23.96
N SER A 187 7.50 5.53 24.51
CA SER A 187 7.03 4.38 23.73
C SER A 187 5.50 4.39 23.69
N ILE A 188 4.94 4.18 22.50
CA ILE A 188 3.49 4.14 22.26
C ILE A 188 3.12 2.79 21.67
N HIS A 189 2.07 2.17 22.21
CA HIS A 189 1.47 0.98 21.61
C HIS A 189 0.45 1.40 20.55
N ILE A 190 0.74 1.10 19.28
CA ILE A 190 -0.21 1.24 18.17
C ILE A 190 -1.24 0.13 18.31
N MET A 191 -2.49 0.52 18.58
CA MET A 191 -3.59 -0.42 18.66
C MET A 191 -3.81 -1.10 17.31
N ARG A 192 -4.01 -2.42 17.37
CA ARG A 192 -4.41 -3.17 16.19
C ARG A 192 -5.78 -2.69 15.71
N SER A 193 -5.91 -2.41 14.42
CA SER A 193 -7.16 -2.05 13.78
C SER A 193 -7.22 -2.55 12.34
N ASP A 194 -8.40 -2.94 11.89
CA ASP A 194 -8.62 -3.33 10.50
C ASP A 194 -8.45 -2.12 9.58
N VAL A 195 -7.66 -2.25 8.50
CA VAL A 195 -7.59 -1.22 7.46
C VAL A 195 -8.69 -1.52 6.45
N LYS A 196 -9.63 -0.59 6.23
CA LYS A 196 -10.83 -0.87 5.42
C LYS A 196 -10.65 -0.37 3.99
N VAL A 197 -10.69 -1.28 3.03
CA VAL A 197 -10.51 -0.99 1.61
C VAL A 197 -11.78 -1.32 0.84
N LEU A 198 -12.29 -0.36 0.08
CA LEU A 198 -13.35 -0.58 -0.90
C LEU A 198 -12.75 -0.56 -2.30
N ILE A 199 -12.94 -1.63 -3.08
CA ILE A 199 -12.59 -1.68 -4.49
C ILE A 199 -13.89 -1.68 -5.30
N VAL A 200 -14.08 -0.64 -6.10
CA VAL A 200 -15.24 -0.45 -6.97
C VAL A 200 -14.88 -0.85 -8.39
N THR A 201 -15.57 -1.83 -8.95
CA THR A 201 -15.28 -2.40 -10.28
C THR A 201 -16.16 -1.84 -11.37
N ASP A 202 -15.65 -1.78 -12.61
CA ASP A 202 -16.40 -1.31 -13.79
C ASP A 202 -17.43 -2.34 -14.32
N THR A 203 -17.41 -3.58 -13.82
CA THR A 203 -18.29 -4.67 -14.24
C THR A 203 -18.74 -5.60 -13.11
N LYS A 204 -19.99 -6.05 -13.17
CA LYS A 204 -20.56 -7.05 -12.26
C LYS A 204 -20.12 -8.49 -12.57
N ASP A 205 -19.57 -8.73 -13.77
CA ASP A 205 -19.16 -10.06 -14.21
C ASP A 205 -17.90 -10.52 -13.45
N THR A 206 -18.08 -11.50 -12.57
CA THR A 206 -17.00 -12.08 -11.76
C THR A 206 -16.03 -12.95 -12.56
N ASN A 207 -16.42 -13.39 -13.77
CA ASN A 207 -15.55 -14.12 -14.70
C ASN A 207 -14.74 -13.17 -15.59
N ASN A 208 -14.99 -11.87 -15.53
CA ASN A 208 -14.24 -10.90 -16.31
C ASN A 208 -12.79 -10.84 -15.82
N ALA A 209 -11.84 -11.15 -16.70
CA ALA A 209 -10.41 -11.16 -16.37
C ALA A 209 -9.91 -9.83 -15.78
N SER A 210 -10.45 -8.69 -16.23
CA SER A 210 -10.12 -7.39 -15.64
C SER A 210 -10.51 -7.32 -14.18
N ARG A 211 -11.77 -7.63 -13.86
CA ARG A 211 -12.23 -7.65 -12.48
C ARG A 211 -11.42 -8.63 -11.63
N TYR A 212 -11.13 -9.81 -12.19
CA TYR A 212 -10.41 -10.85 -11.49
C TYR A 212 -9.01 -10.43 -11.06
N TYR A 213 -8.15 -10.06 -12.02
CA TYR A 213 -6.76 -9.70 -11.73
C TYR A 213 -6.62 -8.40 -10.95
N ARG A 214 -7.46 -7.41 -11.28
CA ARG A 214 -7.23 -6.02 -10.90
C ARG A 214 -7.95 -5.63 -9.62
N ALA A 215 -9.04 -6.31 -9.30
CA ALA A 215 -9.78 -6.09 -8.07
C ALA A 215 -9.77 -7.31 -7.14
N VAL A 216 -10.11 -8.49 -7.64
CA VAL A 216 -10.31 -9.66 -6.77
C VAL A 216 -8.98 -10.19 -6.21
N VAL A 217 -7.99 -10.47 -7.07
CA VAL A 217 -6.67 -10.95 -6.62
C VAL A 217 -5.97 -9.89 -5.77
N GLN A 218 -5.95 -8.63 -6.22
CA GLN A 218 -5.40 -7.53 -5.43
C GLN A 218 -6.10 -7.36 -4.08
N GLY A 219 -7.43 -7.48 -4.03
CA GLY A 219 -8.20 -7.46 -2.80
C GLY A 219 -7.86 -8.62 -1.85
N ARG A 220 -7.65 -9.83 -2.38
CA ARG A 220 -7.17 -10.97 -1.58
C ARG A 220 -5.79 -10.72 -0.98
N HIS A 221 -4.89 -10.07 -1.72
CA HIS A 221 -3.55 -9.74 -1.22
C HIS A 221 -3.62 -8.75 -0.06
N LEU A 222 -4.41 -7.69 -0.22
CA LEU A 222 -4.67 -6.74 0.87
C LEU A 222 -5.29 -7.43 2.09
N TRP A 223 -6.23 -8.35 1.87
CA TRP A 223 -6.83 -9.15 2.95
C TRP A 223 -5.82 -10.05 3.66
N GLN A 224 -4.96 -10.73 2.91
CA GLN A 224 -3.86 -11.53 3.48
C GLN A 224 -2.89 -10.68 4.30
N ALA A 225 -2.67 -9.43 3.89
CA ALA A 225 -1.92 -8.42 4.63
C ALA A 225 -2.72 -7.78 5.78
N GLY A 226 -3.88 -8.32 6.15
CA GLY A 226 -4.64 -7.92 7.34
C GLY A 226 -5.63 -6.77 7.13
N ALA A 227 -5.91 -6.36 5.90
CA ALA A 227 -6.98 -5.39 5.60
C ALA A 227 -8.36 -6.07 5.56
N GLU A 228 -9.40 -5.31 5.92
CA GLU A 228 -10.78 -5.65 5.56
C GLU A 228 -11.06 -5.13 4.16
N VAL A 229 -11.46 -6.00 3.24
CA VAL A 229 -11.62 -5.64 1.83
C VAL A 229 -13.02 -5.97 1.33
N ALA A 230 -13.68 -4.99 0.73
CA ALA A 230 -14.91 -5.15 -0.02
C ALA A 230 -14.66 -4.90 -1.51
N VAL A 231 -15.10 -5.81 -2.38
CA VAL A 231 -15.05 -5.65 -3.83
C VAL A 231 -16.48 -5.63 -4.37
N VAL A 232 -16.91 -4.48 -4.88
CA VAL A 232 -18.30 -4.23 -5.30
C VAL A 232 -18.36 -3.70 -6.72
N ASP A 233 -19.46 -3.94 -7.43
CA ASP A 233 -19.71 -3.28 -8.71
C ASP A 233 -20.07 -1.80 -8.52
N LYS A 234 -19.72 -0.94 -9.48
CA LYS A 234 -20.07 0.49 -9.46
C LYS A 234 -21.58 0.77 -9.27
N SER A 235 -22.46 -0.14 -9.68
CA SER A 235 -23.91 -0.02 -9.49
C SER A 235 -24.39 -0.36 -8.08
N GLU A 236 -23.56 -1.04 -7.29
CA GLU A 236 -23.83 -1.43 -5.89
C GLU A 236 -23.32 -0.38 -4.88
N VAL A 237 -22.66 0.67 -5.36
CA VAL A 237 -22.15 1.75 -4.51
C VAL A 237 -23.30 2.60 -3.98
N HIS A 238 -23.44 2.65 -2.65
CA HIS A 238 -24.31 3.62 -2.00
C HIS A 238 -23.53 4.88 -1.60
N PRO A 239 -24.04 6.10 -1.87
CA PRO A 239 -23.32 7.35 -1.59
C PRO A 239 -22.90 7.54 -0.12
N ASN A 240 -23.60 6.91 0.82
CA ASN A 240 -23.33 7.01 2.25
C ASN A 240 -22.37 5.91 2.78
N SER A 241 -21.93 4.98 1.91
CA SER A 241 -21.06 3.87 2.28
C SER A 241 -19.61 4.30 2.61
N SER A 242 -19.19 5.51 2.22
CA SER A 242 -17.82 5.98 2.45
C SER A 242 -17.47 6.15 3.92
N SER A 243 -18.48 6.28 4.79
CA SER A 243 -18.35 6.53 6.25
C SER A 243 -17.62 5.45 7.06
N SER A 244 -16.99 4.50 6.38
CA SER A 244 -16.35 3.33 6.96
C SER A 244 -15.02 2.93 6.31
N PHE A 245 -14.59 3.52 5.19
CA PHE A 245 -13.40 3.04 4.47
C PHE A 245 -12.19 3.97 4.60
N ASP A 246 -11.01 3.39 4.80
CA ASP A 246 -9.74 4.10 4.82
C ASP A 246 -9.23 4.39 3.40
N ILE A 247 -9.50 3.48 2.47
CA ILE A 247 -9.02 3.51 1.08
C ILE A 247 -10.18 3.13 0.14
N VAL A 248 -10.36 3.89 -0.94
CA VAL A 248 -11.32 3.60 -2.02
C VAL A 248 -10.55 3.49 -3.34
N VAL A 249 -10.66 2.35 -4.02
CA VAL A 249 -10.03 2.08 -5.32
C VAL A 249 -11.09 2.04 -6.40
N LEU A 250 -10.96 2.91 -7.40
CA LEU A 250 -11.81 2.98 -8.58
C LEU A 250 -11.15 2.20 -9.72
N GLN A 251 -11.57 0.95 -9.93
CA GLN A 251 -10.99 0.04 -10.92
C GLN A 251 -11.59 0.31 -12.30
N ARG A 252 -10.89 1.09 -13.13
CA ARG A 252 -11.27 1.50 -14.50
C ARG A 252 -12.62 2.20 -14.66
N THR A 253 -13.28 2.55 -13.57
CA THR A 253 -14.65 3.06 -13.59
C THR A 253 -14.71 4.46 -14.22
N PRO A 254 -15.66 4.75 -15.12
CA PRO A 254 -16.03 6.11 -15.49
C PRO A 254 -16.64 6.86 -14.28
N LEU A 255 -16.41 8.18 -14.15
CA LEU A 255 -16.89 8.97 -13.01
C LEU A 255 -18.40 9.22 -13.12
N THR A 256 -19.22 8.27 -12.66
CA THR A 256 -20.67 8.46 -12.59
C THR A 256 -21.05 9.43 -11.47
N PRO A 257 -22.25 10.03 -11.49
CA PRO A 257 -22.72 10.90 -10.41
C PRO A 257 -22.71 10.23 -9.02
N GLN A 258 -22.95 8.92 -8.96
CA GLN A 258 -22.87 8.14 -7.72
C GLN A 258 -21.42 8.02 -7.22
N LEU A 259 -20.48 7.73 -8.12
CA LEU A 259 -19.06 7.65 -7.76
C LEU A 259 -18.49 9.01 -7.39
N GLU A 260 -18.93 10.09 -8.04
CA GLU A 260 -18.54 11.44 -7.65
C GLU A 260 -18.95 11.76 -6.20
N LYS A 261 -20.17 11.38 -5.80
CA LYS A 261 -20.62 11.52 -4.40
C LYS A 261 -19.78 10.69 -3.45
N LEU A 262 -19.47 9.43 -3.80
CA LEU A 262 -18.60 8.56 -3.02
C LEU A 262 -17.22 9.20 -2.83
N VAL A 263 -16.60 9.69 -3.90
CA VAL A 263 -15.27 10.33 -3.86
C VAL A 263 -15.29 11.57 -2.98
N ARG A 264 -16.31 12.43 -3.10
CA ARG A 264 -16.44 13.62 -2.25
C ARG A 264 -16.57 13.25 -0.77
N ALA A 265 -17.40 12.26 -0.45
CA ALA A 265 -17.60 11.82 0.91
C ALA A 265 -16.35 11.15 1.51
N ALA A 266 -15.67 10.27 0.75
CA ALA A 266 -14.39 9.68 1.13
C ALA A 266 -13.31 10.76 1.40
N LYS A 267 -13.21 11.78 0.54
CA LYS A 267 -12.25 12.88 0.75
C LYS A 267 -12.57 13.73 1.97
N ALA A 268 -13.85 13.99 2.25
CA ALA A 268 -14.29 14.74 3.43
C ALA A 268 -13.87 14.03 4.73
N GLU A 269 -13.78 12.70 4.71
CA GLU A 269 -13.36 11.87 5.84
C GLU A 269 -11.86 11.54 5.84
N ARG A 270 -11.08 12.16 4.95
CA ARG A 270 -9.64 11.93 4.79
C ARG A 270 -9.26 10.52 4.34
N SER A 271 -10.19 9.74 3.79
CA SER A 271 -9.88 8.51 3.08
C SER A 271 -9.03 8.82 1.83
N LEU A 272 -8.26 7.83 1.42
CA LEU A 272 -7.48 7.91 0.19
C LEU A 272 -8.29 7.37 -0.98
N VAL A 273 -8.34 8.10 -2.09
CA VAL A 273 -9.00 7.66 -3.32
C VAL A 273 -7.95 7.32 -4.35
N LEU A 274 -7.95 6.09 -4.86
CA LEU A 274 -7.03 5.61 -5.90
C LEU A 274 -7.83 5.31 -7.18
N TYR A 275 -7.24 5.59 -8.34
CA TYR A 275 -7.77 5.11 -9.62
C TYR A 275 -6.87 4.01 -10.17
N GLU A 276 -7.40 2.82 -10.40
CA GLU A 276 -6.66 1.70 -10.97
C GLU A 276 -6.93 1.58 -12.47
N THR A 277 -5.87 1.41 -13.25
CA THR A 277 -5.97 1.10 -14.68
C THR A 277 -4.77 0.30 -15.18
N ASP A 278 -5.02 -0.55 -16.17
CA ASP A 278 -4.03 -1.43 -16.79
C ASP A 278 -3.60 -1.03 -18.20
N ASP A 279 -4.30 -0.04 -18.76
CA ASP A 279 -4.07 0.49 -20.10
C ASP A 279 -4.14 2.02 -20.07
N LEU A 280 -3.77 2.66 -21.19
CA LEU A 280 -3.80 4.11 -21.37
C LEU A 280 -5.14 4.64 -21.91
N ASN A 281 -6.23 3.91 -21.68
CA ASN A 281 -7.58 4.21 -22.19
C ASN A 281 -8.26 5.45 -21.55
N VAL A 282 -7.52 6.22 -20.75
CA VAL A 282 -7.96 7.50 -20.17
C VAL A 282 -7.47 8.71 -21.00
N PHE A 283 -6.57 8.49 -21.95
CA PHE A 283 -5.91 9.55 -22.72
C PHE A 283 -6.45 9.59 -24.14
N SER A 284 -7.31 10.58 -24.43
CA SER A 284 -7.94 10.74 -25.74
C SER A 284 -6.92 11.06 -26.85
N GLU A 285 -5.75 11.62 -26.51
CA GLU A 285 -4.71 11.95 -27.48
C GLU A 285 -4.03 10.73 -28.13
N ILE A 286 -4.28 9.51 -27.61
CA ILE A 286 -3.81 8.25 -28.19
C ILE A 286 -4.97 7.30 -28.56
N ALA A 287 -6.20 7.81 -28.65
CA ALA A 287 -7.38 6.98 -28.87
C ALA A 287 -7.30 6.15 -30.17
N ASP A 288 -6.67 6.70 -31.21
CA ASP A 288 -6.41 6.05 -32.50
C ASP A 288 -5.42 4.88 -32.41
N GLN A 289 -4.68 4.78 -31.31
CA GLN A 289 -3.72 3.71 -31.04
C GLN A 289 -4.30 2.56 -30.21
N ILE A 290 -5.49 2.74 -29.62
CA ILE A 290 -6.14 1.73 -28.79
C ILE A 290 -6.49 0.51 -29.64
N SER A 291 -6.15 -0.70 -29.16
CA SER A 291 -6.36 -1.94 -29.93
C SER A 291 -7.79 -2.09 -30.44
N ALA A 292 -8.80 -1.76 -29.63
CA ALA A 292 -10.21 -1.80 -30.03
C ALA A 292 -10.56 -0.84 -31.19
N VAL A 293 -9.93 0.33 -31.26
CA VAL A 293 -10.12 1.28 -32.37
C VAL A 293 -9.40 0.79 -33.62
N ARG A 294 -8.13 0.39 -33.50
CA ARG A 294 -7.32 -0.11 -34.62
C ARG A 294 -7.87 -1.38 -35.27
N SER A 295 -8.59 -2.18 -34.49
CA SER A 295 -9.25 -3.40 -34.96
C SER A 295 -10.69 -3.18 -35.45
N GLY A 296 -11.22 -1.96 -35.36
CA GLY A 296 -12.58 -1.63 -35.82
C GLY A 296 -13.71 -2.08 -34.88
N PHE A 297 -13.41 -2.36 -33.62
CA PHE A 297 -14.42 -2.68 -32.58
C PHE A 297 -14.99 -1.43 -31.89
N ARG A 298 -14.27 -0.31 -31.99
CA ARG A 298 -14.67 1.02 -31.52
C ARG A 298 -14.28 2.04 -32.59
N TYR A 299 -14.98 3.16 -32.61
CA TYR A 299 -14.75 4.22 -33.58
C TYR A 299 -14.47 5.54 -32.86
N LEU A 300 -13.62 6.39 -33.45
CA LEU A 300 -13.24 7.66 -32.83
C LEU A 300 -14.38 8.68 -32.83
N ASP A 301 -15.30 8.58 -33.78
CA ASP A 301 -16.48 9.44 -33.91
C ASP A 301 -17.68 8.95 -33.09
N ASP A 302 -17.54 7.82 -32.37
CA ASP A 302 -18.57 7.31 -31.45
C ASP A 302 -18.68 8.22 -30.20
N PRO A 303 -19.81 8.94 -30.03
CA PRO A 303 -19.98 9.86 -28.90
C PRO A 303 -19.97 9.14 -27.55
N GLU A 304 -20.46 7.90 -27.47
CA GLU A 304 -20.49 7.14 -26.22
C GLU A 304 -19.06 6.79 -25.78
N PHE A 305 -18.22 6.38 -26.74
CA PHE A 305 -16.81 6.10 -26.48
C PHE A 305 -16.03 7.35 -26.02
N GLN A 306 -16.27 8.50 -26.65
CA GLN A 306 -15.65 9.77 -26.26
C GLN A 306 -16.04 10.18 -24.83
N VAL A 307 -17.33 10.07 -24.48
CA VAL A 307 -17.83 10.33 -23.13
C VAL A 307 -17.23 9.33 -22.14
N GLU A 308 -17.16 8.04 -22.47
CA GLU A 308 -16.54 7.01 -21.63
C GLU A 308 -15.08 7.36 -21.29
N MET A 309 -14.27 7.72 -22.29
CA MET A 309 -12.87 8.13 -22.09
C MET A 309 -12.77 9.38 -21.21
N GLN A 310 -13.60 10.39 -21.46
CA GLN A 310 -13.63 11.61 -20.66
C GLN A 310 -13.96 11.33 -19.19
N LEU A 311 -14.97 10.50 -18.92
CA LEU A 311 -15.38 10.15 -17.56
C LEU A 311 -14.32 9.29 -16.85
N ARG A 312 -13.56 8.46 -17.57
CA ARG A 312 -12.41 7.76 -16.99
C ARG A 312 -11.26 8.71 -16.66
N PHE A 313 -10.96 9.67 -17.54
CA PHE A 313 -9.98 10.72 -17.25
C PHE A 313 -10.38 11.54 -16.02
N GLN A 314 -11.66 11.86 -15.86
CA GLN A 314 -12.17 12.53 -14.67
C GLN A 314 -11.99 11.69 -13.40
N SER A 315 -12.23 10.38 -13.46
CA SER A 315 -11.96 9.48 -12.33
C SER A 315 -10.48 9.47 -11.93
N ALA A 316 -9.58 9.43 -12.90
CA ALA A 316 -8.14 9.56 -12.66
C ALA A 316 -7.79 10.92 -12.03
N THR A 317 -8.42 12.01 -12.51
CA THR A 317 -8.16 13.38 -12.04
C THR A 317 -8.63 13.63 -10.61
N VAL A 318 -9.75 13.02 -10.20
CA VAL A 318 -10.24 13.17 -8.82
C VAL A 318 -9.56 12.22 -7.83
N ALA A 319 -8.79 11.24 -8.28
CA ALA A 319 -8.03 10.35 -7.41
C ALA A 319 -6.79 11.06 -6.81
N ASP A 320 -6.35 10.60 -5.64
CA ASP A 320 -5.13 11.05 -4.99
C ASP A 320 -3.87 10.45 -5.64
N ALA A 321 -3.98 9.27 -6.24
CA ALA A 321 -2.97 8.68 -7.11
C ALA A 321 -3.55 7.62 -8.06
N ILE A 322 -2.77 7.26 -9.07
CA ILE A 322 -3.09 6.24 -10.05
C ILE A 322 -2.33 4.95 -9.73
N LEU A 323 -3.05 3.86 -9.56
CA LEU A 323 -2.50 2.52 -9.42
C LEU A 323 -2.29 1.92 -10.80
N VAL A 324 -1.03 1.66 -11.17
CA VAL A 324 -0.64 1.16 -12.49
C VAL A 324 0.22 -0.10 -12.39
N PRO A 325 0.17 -1.02 -13.37
CA PRO A 325 0.86 -2.29 -13.26
C PRO A 325 2.36 -2.25 -13.60
N ASN A 326 2.84 -1.22 -14.29
CA ASN A 326 4.22 -1.18 -14.78
C ASN A 326 4.84 0.23 -14.82
N ASN A 327 6.16 0.26 -14.96
CA ASN A 327 6.96 1.48 -14.94
C ASN A 327 6.72 2.40 -16.15
N PHE A 328 6.37 1.85 -17.32
CA PHE A 328 6.06 2.67 -18.48
C PHE A 328 4.82 3.52 -18.20
N MET A 329 3.75 2.90 -17.70
CA MET A 329 2.55 3.60 -17.29
C MET A 329 2.82 4.61 -16.17
N SER A 330 3.58 4.21 -15.12
CA SER A 330 3.93 5.14 -14.03
C SER A 330 4.60 6.41 -14.57
N ARG A 331 5.57 6.28 -15.49
CA ARG A 331 6.23 7.43 -16.13
C ARG A 331 5.25 8.23 -17.00
N TYR A 332 4.42 7.55 -17.78
CA TYR A 332 3.46 8.19 -18.70
C TYR A 332 2.44 9.06 -17.94
N PHE A 333 1.92 8.56 -16.82
CA PHE A 333 1.02 9.30 -15.93
C PHE A 333 1.75 10.42 -15.17
N LYS A 334 2.95 10.17 -14.62
CA LYS A 334 3.76 11.20 -13.92
C LYS A 334 4.10 12.39 -14.81
N GLN A 335 4.43 12.16 -16.09
CA GLN A 335 4.68 13.23 -17.06
C GLN A 335 3.46 14.14 -17.30
N ARG A 336 2.27 13.69 -16.91
CA ARG A 336 1.00 14.44 -17.00
C ARG A 336 0.53 14.96 -15.64
N GLY A 337 1.39 14.95 -14.63
CA GLY A 337 1.13 15.53 -13.32
C GLY A 337 0.43 14.60 -12.32
N PHE A 338 0.20 13.33 -12.67
CA PHE A 338 -0.41 12.37 -11.75
C PHE A 338 0.63 11.78 -10.78
N GLN A 339 0.23 11.60 -9.53
CA GLN A 339 0.92 10.70 -8.61
C GLN A 339 0.60 9.25 -8.99
N THR A 340 1.55 8.34 -8.81
CA THR A 340 1.35 6.93 -9.20
C THR A 340 1.92 5.97 -8.18
N ILE A 341 1.21 4.88 -7.93
CA ILE A 341 1.70 3.68 -7.24
C ILE A 341 1.84 2.58 -8.28
N THR A 342 2.99 1.87 -8.30
CA THR A 342 3.19 0.76 -9.23
C THR A 342 2.92 -0.57 -8.51
N SER A 343 1.84 -1.26 -8.90
CA SER A 343 1.47 -2.58 -8.36
C SER A 343 1.34 -3.58 -9.49
N ARG A 344 2.38 -4.41 -9.66
CA ARG A 344 2.39 -5.47 -10.69
C ARG A 344 1.26 -6.47 -10.47
N PHE A 345 0.71 -6.97 -11.58
CA PHE A 345 -0.20 -8.10 -11.53
C PHE A 345 0.49 -9.34 -10.96
N SER A 346 -0.33 -10.23 -10.42
CA SER A 346 0.10 -11.42 -9.72
C SER A 346 -0.75 -12.61 -10.15
N LEU A 347 -0.21 -13.79 -9.88
CA LEU A 347 -0.85 -15.06 -10.14
C LEU A 347 -1.21 -15.69 -8.80
N GLU A 348 -2.32 -16.41 -8.71
CA GLU A 348 -2.56 -17.22 -7.52
C GLU A 348 -1.83 -18.57 -7.59
N ARG A 349 -1.33 -19.03 -6.45
CA ARG A 349 -0.60 -20.29 -6.32
C ARG A 349 -1.35 -21.50 -6.88
N ARG A 350 -2.69 -21.49 -6.85
CA ARG A 350 -3.54 -22.58 -7.37
C ARG A 350 -3.38 -22.83 -8.88
N PHE A 351 -2.88 -21.85 -9.62
CA PHE A 351 -2.66 -21.99 -11.06
C PHE A 351 -1.26 -22.52 -11.40
N ILE A 352 -0.36 -22.63 -10.43
CA ILE A 352 0.99 -23.17 -10.67
C ILE A 352 0.86 -24.69 -10.84
N LYS A 353 1.32 -25.19 -12.00
CA LYS A 353 1.24 -26.61 -12.36
C LYS A 353 2.59 -27.28 -12.14
N GLU A 354 2.56 -28.50 -11.61
CA GLU A 354 3.70 -29.39 -11.69
C GLU A 354 3.70 -30.04 -13.08
N ARG A 355 4.66 -29.66 -13.93
CA ARG A 355 4.82 -30.25 -15.25
C ARG A 355 5.81 -31.42 -15.16
N PRO A 356 5.41 -32.64 -15.53
CA PRO A 356 6.38 -33.67 -15.84
C PRO A 356 7.12 -33.26 -17.11
N LEU A 357 8.44 -33.14 -17.04
CA LEU A 357 9.29 -32.80 -18.19
C LEU A 357 9.40 -34.02 -19.12
N THR A 358 8.34 -34.28 -19.88
CA THR A 358 8.31 -35.31 -20.91
C THR A 358 8.81 -34.73 -22.22
N LYS A 359 9.84 -35.33 -22.82
CA LYS A 359 10.30 -34.96 -24.16
C LYS A 359 9.24 -35.35 -25.19
N SER A 360 8.55 -34.36 -25.74
CA SER A 360 7.75 -34.52 -26.96
C SER A 360 8.70 -34.67 -28.16
N ALA A 361 8.36 -35.54 -29.10
CA ALA A 361 9.10 -35.65 -30.37
C ALA A 361 8.86 -34.45 -31.30
N ARG A 362 7.79 -33.68 -31.05
CA ARG A 362 7.39 -32.49 -31.82
C ARG A 362 7.50 -31.24 -30.96
N TRP A 363 7.93 -30.13 -31.55
CA TRP A 363 8.01 -28.83 -30.89
C TRP A 363 6.67 -28.12 -31.01
N LYS A 364 6.04 -27.80 -29.88
CA LYS A 364 4.69 -27.25 -29.84
C LYS A 364 4.72 -25.77 -29.51
N ILE A 365 4.26 -24.94 -30.43
CA ILE A 365 4.18 -23.49 -30.25
C ILE A 365 2.72 -23.05 -30.08
N LEU A 366 2.47 -22.10 -29.19
CA LEU A 366 1.14 -21.60 -28.87
C LEU A 366 1.06 -20.11 -29.15
N TYR A 367 0.09 -19.70 -29.97
CA TYR A 367 -0.32 -18.31 -30.09
C TYR A 367 -1.68 -18.11 -29.41
N MET A 368 -1.70 -17.21 -28.41
CA MET A 368 -2.92 -16.82 -27.70
C MET A 368 -3.36 -15.43 -28.11
N SER A 369 -4.49 -15.32 -28.80
CA SER A 369 -4.98 -14.04 -29.31
C SER A 369 -5.50 -13.10 -28.23
N GLY A 370 -5.94 -13.63 -27.08
CA GLY A 370 -6.70 -12.86 -26.12
C GLY A 370 -8.05 -12.42 -26.71
N SER A 371 -8.43 -11.15 -26.52
CA SER A 371 -9.68 -10.60 -27.06
C SER A 371 -9.63 -10.38 -28.58
N PRO A 372 -10.80 -10.31 -29.26
CA PRO A 372 -10.87 -10.04 -30.71
C PRO A 372 -10.19 -8.74 -31.17
N THR A 373 -9.96 -7.81 -30.24
CA THR A 373 -9.31 -6.51 -30.50
C THR A 373 -7.83 -6.61 -30.88
N HIS A 374 -7.21 -7.78 -30.68
CA HIS A 374 -5.78 -8.03 -30.92
C HIS A 374 -5.48 -8.66 -32.29
N LYS A 375 -6.46 -8.75 -33.21
CA LYS A 375 -6.28 -9.36 -34.55
C LYS A 375 -5.10 -8.80 -35.34
N ASN A 376 -4.78 -7.55 -35.07
CA ASN A 376 -3.76 -6.77 -35.74
C ASN A 376 -2.34 -7.14 -35.29
N ASP A 377 -2.18 -7.59 -34.03
CA ASP A 377 -0.88 -7.99 -33.48
C ASP A 377 -0.30 -9.19 -34.23
N LEU A 378 -1.13 -10.13 -34.70
CA LEU A 378 -0.69 -11.31 -35.47
C LEU A 378 0.09 -10.92 -36.75
N LYS A 379 -0.24 -9.78 -37.36
CA LYS A 379 0.39 -9.32 -38.62
C LYS A 379 1.88 -9.07 -38.47
N GLU A 380 2.34 -8.77 -37.26
CA GLU A 380 3.75 -8.52 -36.96
C GLU A 380 4.62 -9.78 -37.09
N MET A 381 4.02 -10.96 -37.07
CA MET A 381 4.74 -12.24 -37.00
C MET A 381 4.32 -13.24 -38.09
N ILE A 382 3.11 -13.14 -38.64
CA ILE A 382 2.48 -14.22 -39.43
C ILE A 382 3.32 -14.70 -40.63
N SER A 383 4.00 -13.81 -41.35
CA SER A 383 4.83 -14.18 -42.52
C SER A 383 6.06 -14.98 -42.09
N ASP A 384 6.80 -14.47 -41.12
CA ASP A 384 7.98 -15.13 -40.54
C ASP A 384 7.62 -16.48 -39.89
N LEU A 385 6.46 -16.54 -39.22
CA LEU A 385 5.97 -17.77 -38.62
C LEU A 385 5.59 -18.81 -39.68
N TYR A 386 5.03 -18.38 -40.83
CA TYR A 386 4.72 -19.28 -41.94
C TYR A 386 5.98 -19.93 -42.50
N GLU A 387 6.98 -19.10 -42.78
CA GLU A 387 8.26 -19.57 -43.32
C GLU A 387 8.92 -20.55 -42.36
N PHE A 388 8.95 -20.23 -41.06
CA PHE A 388 9.48 -21.13 -40.04
C PHE A 388 8.69 -22.45 -39.98
N HIS A 389 7.36 -22.37 -39.92
CA HIS A 389 6.51 -23.56 -39.80
C HIS A 389 6.61 -24.49 -41.01
N ARG A 390 6.79 -23.92 -42.21
CA ARG A 390 7.06 -24.68 -43.45
C ARG A 390 8.42 -25.37 -43.39
N ASP A 391 9.46 -24.69 -42.92
CA ASP A 391 10.83 -25.20 -42.91
C ASP A 391 11.06 -26.28 -41.82
N HIS A 392 10.20 -26.33 -40.79
CA HIS A 392 10.28 -27.28 -39.67
C HIS A 392 9.04 -28.18 -39.56
N GLU A 393 9.07 -29.35 -40.21
CA GLU A 393 7.96 -30.31 -40.21
C GLU A 393 7.67 -30.94 -38.83
N ASP A 394 8.61 -30.86 -37.88
CA ASP A 394 8.43 -31.31 -36.49
C ASP A 394 7.82 -30.22 -35.57
N CYS A 395 7.35 -29.11 -36.13
CA CYS A 395 6.68 -28.03 -35.41
C CYS A 395 5.14 -28.11 -35.55
N ASP A 396 4.44 -28.02 -34.42
CA ASP A 396 2.98 -27.89 -34.34
C ASP A 396 2.60 -26.51 -33.82
N LEU A 397 1.66 -25.84 -34.50
CA LEU A 397 1.13 -24.55 -34.08
C LEU A 397 -0.29 -24.71 -33.52
N THR A 398 -0.50 -24.28 -32.28
CA THR A 398 -1.84 -24.10 -31.72
C THR A 398 -2.21 -22.63 -31.71
N VAL A 399 -3.40 -22.30 -32.20
CA VAL A 399 -4.00 -20.96 -32.15
C VAL A 399 -5.20 -20.99 -31.22
N LEU A 400 -5.08 -20.30 -30.09
CA LEU A 400 -6.09 -20.24 -29.04
C LEU A 400 -6.81 -18.89 -29.04
N GLY A 401 -8.14 -18.91 -29.17
CA GLY A 401 -9.00 -17.75 -28.96
C GLY A 401 -9.72 -17.27 -30.22
N HIS A 402 -9.75 -15.95 -30.40
CA HIS A 402 -10.52 -15.25 -31.42
C HIS A 402 -9.64 -14.84 -32.60
N VAL A 403 -9.22 -15.82 -33.40
CA VAL A 403 -8.43 -15.58 -34.61
C VAL A 403 -9.17 -16.11 -35.82
N ASP A 404 -9.09 -15.36 -36.91
CA ASP A 404 -9.62 -15.77 -38.19
C ASP A 404 -8.73 -16.86 -38.80
N ALA A 405 -9.31 -18.04 -39.03
CA ALA A 405 -8.61 -19.19 -39.60
C ALA A 405 -8.11 -18.90 -41.03
N ASP A 406 -8.74 -17.97 -41.75
CA ASP A 406 -8.32 -17.58 -43.09
C ASP A 406 -6.91 -16.97 -43.11
N SER A 407 -6.45 -16.41 -41.97
CA SER A 407 -5.08 -15.89 -41.82
C SER A 407 -4.01 -16.99 -41.91
N PHE A 408 -4.40 -18.27 -41.79
CA PHE A 408 -3.53 -19.44 -41.86
C PHE A 408 -3.94 -20.39 -43.00
N SER A 409 -4.66 -19.88 -44.01
CA SER A 409 -5.05 -20.70 -45.15
C SER A 409 -3.82 -21.31 -45.84
N GLY A 410 -3.85 -22.62 -46.08
CA GLY A 410 -2.74 -23.36 -46.68
C GLY A 410 -1.64 -23.80 -45.72
N TRP A 411 -1.81 -23.61 -44.40
CA TRP A 411 -0.93 -24.20 -43.39
C TRP A 411 -1.41 -25.60 -43.00
N ASP A 412 -0.48 -26.55 -42.95
CA ASP A 412 -0.71 -27.85 -42.31
C ASP A 412 -0.37 -27.77 -40.81
N ARG A 413 -0.66 -28.81 -40.01
CA ARG A 413 -0.20 -28.94 -38.61
C ARG A 413 -0.51 -27.72 -37.71
N ILE A 414 -1.67 -27.11 -37.97
CA ILE A 414 -2.24 -26.01 -37.20
C ILE A 414 -3.51 -26.49 -36.48
N PHE A 415 -3.59 -26.20 -35.19
CA PHE A 415 -4.70 -26.60 -34.34
C PHE A 415 -5.42 -25.36 -33.80
N PHE A 416 -6.66 -25.16 -34.20
CA PHE A 416 -7.48 -24.06 -33.70
C PHE A 416 -8.27 -24.50 -32.46
N LYS A 417 -8.18 -23.69 -31.40
CA LYS A 417 -8.95 -23.89 -30.17
C LYS A 417 -9.74 -22.61 -29.84
N PRO A 418 -11.01 -22.74 -29.40
CA PRO A 418 -11.81 -21.59 -29.01
C PRO A 418 -11.23 -20.92 -27.77
N ALA A 419 -11.75 -19.74 -27.42
CA ALA A 419 -11.46 -19.16 -26.11
C ALA A 419 -11.92 -20.10 -25.00
N VAL A 420 -11.04 -20.34 -24.02
CA VAL A 420 -11.28 -21.24 -22.89
C VAL A 420 -11.28 -20.47 -21.56
N THR A 421 -11.71 -21.13 -20.48
CA THR A 421 -11.61 -20.56 -19.14
C THR A 421 -10.14 -20.35 -18.74
N TYR A 422 -9.91 -19.49 -17.75
CA TYR A 422 -8.55 -19.18 -17.32
C TYR A 422 -7.76 -20.40 -16.83
N ASP A 423 -8.38 -21.28 -16.03
CA ASP A 423 -7.75 -22.55 -15.60
C ASP A 423 -7.37 -23.44 -16.79
N ALA A 424 -8.29 -23.62 -17.74
CA ALA A 424 -8.05 -24.43 -18.94
C ALA A 424 -7.00 -23.81 -19.88
N MET A 425 -6.87 -22.48 -19.88
CA MET A 425 -5.81 -21.80 -20.63
C MET A 425 -4.43 -22.16 -20.05
N ILE A 426 -4.28 -22.23 -18.74
CA ILE A 426 -2.99 -22.63 -18.14
C ILE A 426 -2.68 -24.10 -18.45
N ASP A 427 -3.68 -24.99 -18.43
CA ASP A 427 -3.51 -26.38 -18.86
C ASP A 427 -3.08 -26.45 -20.34
N GLU A 428 -3.73 -25.67 -21.21
CA GLU A 428 -3.35 -25.54 -22.61
C GLU A 428 -1.90 -25.08 -22.77
N VAL A 429 -1.48 -24.03 -22.04
CA VAL A 429 -0.11 -23.55 -22.08
C VAL A 429 0.86 -24.65 -21.67
N SER A 430 0.54 -25.46 -20.64
CA SER A 430 1.41 -26.52 -20.14
C SER A 430 1.71 -27.64 -21.15
N ASP A 431 0.86 -27.81 -22.16
CA ASP A 431 1.04 -28.77 -23.25
C ASP A 431 1.99 -28.28 -24.35
N HIS A 432 2.52 -27.06 -24.23
CA HIS A 432 3.38 -26.40 -25.23
C HIS A 432 4.80 -26.13 -24.72
N ASP A 433 5.67 -25.80 -25.68
CA ASP A 433 7.09 -25.56 -25.46
C ASP A 433 7.46 -24.09 -25.62
N LEU A 434 6.64 -23.29 -26.30
CA LEU A 434 6.84 -21.86 -26.47
C LEU A 434 5.51 -21.13 -26.67
N VAL A 435 5.33 -20.00 -25.98
CA VAL A 435 4.20 -19.09 -26.20
C VAL A 435 4.64 -17.86 -26.99
N LEU A 436 3.88 -17.52 -28.03
CA LEU A 436 4.11 -16.38 -28.91
C LEU A 436 3.21 -15.20 -28.52
N VAL A 437 3.81 -14.03 -28.35
CA VAL A 437 3.14 -12.80 -27.93
C VAL A 437 3.55 -11.61 -28.81
N PRO A 438 3.06 -11.55 -30.05
CA PRO A 438 3.25 -10.39 -30.89
C PRO A 438 2.42 -9.21 -30.38
N PHE A 439 2.92 -8.00 -30.63
CA PHE A 439 2.23 -6.73 -30.43
C PHE A 439 2.58 -5.80 -31.58
N GLU A 440 1.61 -5.03 -32.07
CA GLU A 440 1.89 -3.87 -32.93
C GLU A 440 2.66 -2.79 -32.15
N LYS A 441 3.52 -2.05 -32.85
CA LYS A 441 4.30 -0.96 -32.25
C LYS A 441 3.46 0.31 -32.05
N THR A 442 2.76 0.40 -30.93
CA THR A 442 1.96 1.58 -30.54
C THR A 442 2.27 2.01 -29.10
N VAL A 443 2.02 3.28 -28.77
CA VAL A 443 2.12 3.81 -27.39
C VAL A 443 1.18 3.04 -26.46
N PHE A 444 -0.01 2.68 -26.96
CA PHE A 444 -0.97 1.86 -26.21
C PHE A 444 -0.38 0.48 -25.87
N ASN A 445 0.25 -0.21 -26.83
CA ASN A 445 0.86 -1.52 -26.57
C ASN A 445 2.12 -1.43 -25.71
N PHE A 446 2.83 -0.29 -25.67
CA PHE A 446 3.95 -0.09 -24.75
C PHE A 446 3.54 -0.09 -23.28
N ALA A 447 2.26 0.20 -22.98
CA ALA A 447 1.70 0.11 -21.65
C ALA A 447 1.27 -1.30 -21.24
N LYS A 448 1.28 -2.28 -22.15
CA LYS A 448 0.88 -3.65 -21.83
C LYS A 448 1.81 -4.28 -20.82
N SER A 449 1.20 -5.04 -19.90
CA SER A 449 1.92 -5.76 -18.85
C SER A 449 2.26 -7.18 -19.30
N ALA A 450 3.32 -7.75 -18.74
CA ALA A 450 3.81 -9.09 -19.06
C ALA A 450 2.94 -10.23 -18.47
N THR A 451 1.60 -10.14 -18.55
CA THR A 451 0.68 -11.13 -17.96
C THR A 451 0.85 -12.52 -18.58
N LYS A 452 1.08 -12.61 -19.90
CA LYS A 452 1.35 -13.89 -20.57
C LYS A 452 2.66 -14.53 -20.09
N VAL A 453 3.62 -13.75 -19.59
CA VAL A 453 4.82 -14.30 -18.94
C VAL A 453 4.47 -14.87 -17.57
N LEU A 454 3.63 -14.20 -16.78
CA LEU A 454 3.12 -14.71 -15.48
C LEU A 454 2.35 -16.02 -15.67
N GLU A 455 1.43 -16.05 -16.63
CA GLU A 455 0.60 -17.21 -16.97
C GLU A 455 1.46 -18.37 -17.46
N SER A 456 2.38 -18.11 -18.41
CA SER A 456 3.24 -19.18 -18.94
C SER A 456 4.27 -19.66 -17.92
N ALA A 457 4.68 -18.80 -16.99
CA ALA A 457 5.53 -19.21 -15.87
C ALA A 457 4.84 -20.21 -14.93
N ALA A 458 3.52 -20.07 -14.73
CA ALA A 458 2.73 -21.02 -13.96
C ALA A 458 2.78 -22.44 -14.53
N ALA A 459 2.92 -22.54 -15.86
CA ALA A 459 3.04 -23.78 -16.62
C ALA A 459 4.50 -24.16 -16.93
N GLY A 460 5.47 -23.31 -16.57
CA GLY A 460 6.89 -23.52 -16.85
C GLY A 460 7.27 -23.39 -18.33
N VAL A 461 6.54 -22.60 -19.12
CA VAL A 461 6.72 -22.47 -20.58
C VAL A 461 7.29 -21.10 -20.93
N PRO A 462 8.41 -21.01 -21.68
CA PRO A 462 8.99 -19.72 -22.06
C PRO A 462 8.08 -18.94 -23.03
N VAL A 463 8.30 -17.62 -23.05
CA VAL A 463 7.57 -16.69 -23.92
C VAL A 463 8.52 -16.05 -24.93
N MET A 464 8.07 -15.91 -26.18
CA MET A 464 8.67 -15.03 -27.19
C MET A 464 7.73 -13.86 -27.46
N ALA A 465 8.19 -12.63 -27.25
CA ALA A 465 7.35 -11.45 -27.34
C ALA A 465 7.98 -10.31 -28.14
N SER A 466 7.14 -9.44 -28.72
CA SER A 466 7.57 -8.13 -29.20
C SER A 466 8.25 -7.33 -28.06
N ALA A 467 9.14 -6.40 -28.41
CA ALA A 467 9.90 -5.58 -27.47
C ALA A 467 9.08 -4.49 -26.73
N VAL A 468 7.96 -4.89 -26.11
CA VAL A 468 7.17 -4.10 -25.17
C VAL A 468 7.95 -3.92 -23.86
N PRO A 469 8.03 -2.71 -23.28
CA PRO A 469 8.90 -2.42 -22.14
C PRO A 469 8.79 -3.39 -20.95
N ASP A 470 7.58 -3.76 -20.53
CA ASP A 470 7.39 -4.65 -19.37
C ASP A 470 7.77 -6.11 -19.70
N TYR A 471 7.62 -6.55 -20.96
CA TYR A 471 8.13 -7.85 -21.42
C TYR A 471 9.65 -7.87 -21.45
N VAL A 472 10.29 -6.83 -22.00
CA VAL A 472 11.76 -6.71 -22.04
C VAL A 472 12.35 -6.79 -20.63
N LYS A 473 11.79 -6.04 -19.68
CA LYS A 473 12.24 -6.07 -18.28
C LYS A 473 12.00 -7.45 -17.67
N THR A 474 10.80 -7.99 -17.79
CA THR A 474 10.42 -9.23 -17.09
C THR A 474 11.18 -10.45 -17.62
N ILE A 475 11.29 -10.61 -18.94
CA ILE A 475 12.09 -11.68 -19.56
C ILE A 475 13.58 -11.49 -19.28
N GLY A 476 14.08 -10.25 -19.28
CA GLY A 476 15.46 -9.92 -18.93
C GLY A 476 15.82 -10.30 -17.49
N ASP A 477 15.00 -9.90 -16.51
CA ASP A 477 15.20 -10.24 -15.09
C ASP A 477 15.12 -11.74 -14.83
N LEU A 478 14.20 -12.43 -15.53
CA LEU A 478 14.00 -13.88 -15.44
C LEU A 478 15.15 -14.67 -16.08
N GLY A 479 15.77 -14.13 -17.14
CA GLY A 479 16.79 -14.79 -17.93
C GLY A 479 16.28 -16.03 -18.69
N VAL A 480 14.97 -16.09 -18.97
CA VAL A 480 14.30 -17.15 -19.76
C VAL A 480 13.22 -16.49 -20.63
N GLY A 481 13.18 -16.89 -21.90
CA GLY A 481 12.29 -16.30 -22.91
C GLY A 481 13.07 -15.50 -23.96
N TYR A 482 12.33 -14.93 -24.91
CA TYR A 482 12.89 -14.30 -26.10
C TYR A 482 12.19 -12.96 -26.36
N ILE A 483 12.97 -11.94 -26.69
CA ILE A 483 12.47 -10.64 -27.12
C ILE A 483 12.79 -10.48 -28.60
N VAL A 484 11.77 -10.16 -29.39
CA VAL A 484 11.91 -9.76 -30.79
C VAL A 484 11.93 -8.23 -30.85
N PRO A 485 13.06 -7.59 -31.20
CA PRO A 485 13.13 -6.15 -31.40
C PRO A 485 12.13 -5.70 -32.46
N TRP A 486 11.68 -4.45 -32.41
CA TRP A 486 10.73 -3.90 -33.38
C TRP A 486 11.20 -3.92 -34.84
N HIS A 487 12.50 -4.05 -35.08
CA HIS A 487 13.14 -4.19 -36.40
C HIS A 487 13.80 -5.56 -36.57
N GLY A 488 13.50 -6.50 -35.67
CA GLY A 488 14.00 -7.86 -35.69
C GLY A 488 13.10 -8.79 -36.50
N SER A 489 13.63 -9.96 -36.84
CA SER A 489 12.88 -11.02 -37.50
C SER A 489 12.38 -12.04 -36.47
N TRP A 490 11.09 -12.35 -36.55
CA TRP A 490 10.48 -13.43 -35.79
C TRP A 490 11.04 -14.78 -36.25
N TYR A 491 11.30 -14.97 -37.54
CA TYR A 491 11.90 -16.20 -38.07
C TYR A 491 13.25 -16.48 -37.41
N ALA A 492 14.14 -15.48 -37.38
CA ALA A 492 15.45 -15.61 -36.74
C ALA A 492 15.36 -15.91 -35.24
N ALA A 493 14.37 -15.31 -34.55
CA ALA A 493 14.12 -15.59 -33.15
C ALA A 493 13.58 -17.02 -32.92
N LEU A 494 12.66 -17.49 -33.77
CA LEU A 494 12.12 -18.85 -33.76
C LEU A 494 13.21 -19.89 -34.04
N GLU A 495 14.06 -19.65 -35.04
CA GLU A 495 15.26 -20.46 -35.31
C GLU A 495 16.16 -20.62 -34.09
N ASN A 496 16.45 -19.50 -33.42
CA ASN A 496 17.26 -19.51 -32.22
C ASN A 496 16.60 -20.30 -31.08
N ALA A 497 15.30 -20.07 -30.83
CA ALA A 497 14.55 -20.79 -29.80
C ALA A 497 14.49 -22.30 -30.10
N TYR A 498 14.23 -22.66 -31.36
CA TYR A 498 14.19 -24.04 -31.83
C TYR A 498 15.52 -24.76 -31.62
N ARG A 499 16.66 -24.11 -31.90
CA ARG A 499 18.00 -24.70 -31.63
C ARG A 499 18.27 -24.92 -30.14
N GLN A 500 17.68 -24.09 -29.29
CA GLN A 500 17.84 -24.15 -27.83
C GLN A 500 16.79 -25.02 -27.12
N ARG A 501 15.82 -25.61 -27.85
CA ARG A 501 14.65 -26.33 -27.30
C ARG A 501 14.96 -27.54 -26.41
N HIS A 502 16.21 -27.99 -26.32
CA HIS A 502 16.60 -29.12 -25.46
C HIS A 502 17.13 -28.68 -24.08
N ALA A 503 17.21 -27.38 -23.82
CA ALA A 503 17.71 -26.80 -22.56
C ALA A 503 16.65 -26.71 -21.43
N ASP A 504 15.63 -27.58 -21.47
CA ASP A 504 14.34 -27.40 -20.79
C ASP A 504 14.39 -27.31 -19.26
N HIS A 505 15.24 -28.09 -18.59
CA HIS A 505 15.20 -28.17 -17.12
C HIS A 505 15.53 -26.83 -16.43
N ALA A 506 16.50 -26.09 -16.96
CA ALA A 506 16.90 -24.81 -16.39
C ALA A 506 15.85 -23.72 -16.64
N ALA A 507 15.27 -23.69 -17.85
CA ALA A 507 14.22 -22.77 -18.22
C ALA A 507 12.96 -22.99 -17.37
N PHE A 508 12.51 -24.25 -17.28
CA PHE A 508 11.36 -24.66 -16.48
C PHE A 508 11.50 -24.27 -15.01
N SER A 509 12.63 -24.59 -14.38
CA SER A 509 12.86 -24.33 -12.96
C SER A 509 12.82 -22.83 -12.65
N LYS A 510 13.43 -22.00 -13.51
CA LYS A 510 13.39 -20.53 -13.37
C LYS A 510 11.97 -19.97 -13.54
N MET A 511 11.24 -20.47 -14.54
CA MET A 511 9.84 -20.09 -14.76
C MET A 511 8.97 -20.41 -13.54
N GLN A 512 9.07 -21.62 -12.98
CA GLN A 512 8.33 -21.99 -11.78
C GLN A 512 8.73 -21.15 -10.56
N GLN A 513 10.03 -20.94 -10.34
CA GLN A 513 10.49 -20.10 -9.22
C GLN A 513 9.91 -18.68 -9.32
N PHE A 514 9.91 -18.11 -10.53
CA PHE A 514 9.28 -16.82 -10.78
C PHE A 514 7.77 -16.86 -10.50
N ALA A 515 7.05 -17.89 -10.94
CA ALA A 515 5.61 -18.04 -10.66
C ALA A 515 5.33 -18.09 -9.14
N TYR A 516 6.11 -18.86 -8.37
CA TYR A 516 5.96 -18.93 -6.92
C TYR A 516 6.21 -17.58 -6.23
N LEU A 517 7.22 -16.83 -6.66
CA LEU A 517 7.48 -15.47 -6.14
C LEU A 517 6.34 -14.50 -6.47
N GLN A 518 5.75 -14.61 -7.67
CA GLN A 518 4.61 -13.76 -8.05
C GLN A 518 3.29 -14.20 -7.39
N ALA A 519 3.26 -15.37 -6.76
CA ALA A 519 2.11 -15.92 -6.04
C ALA A 519 2.13 -15.72 -4.52
N ASP A 520 3.14 -15.00 -3.99
CA ASP A 520 3.18 -14.59 -2.58
C ASP A 520 2.26 -13.38 -2.33
N GLY A 521 0.97 -13.67 -2.16
CA GLY A 521 -0.05 -12.63 -2.00
C GLY A 521 0.09 -11.82 -0.70
N LEU A 522 0.63 -12.40 0.38
CA LEU A 522 0.90 -11.67 1.62
C LEU A 522 1.94 -10.59 1.38
N GLN A 523 3.07 -10.95 0.78
CA GLN A 523 4.14 -10.00 0.47
C GLN A 523 3.65 -8.89 -0.47
N LYS A 524 2.88 -9.23 -1.50
CA LYS A 524 2.27 -8.25 -2.42
C LYS A 524 1.31 -7.30 -1.71
N GLY A 525 0.51 -7.80 -0.77
CA GLY A 525 -0.42 -6.98 0.00
C GLY A 525 0.30 -6.00 0.93
N LEU A 526 1.37 -6.46 1.59
CA LEU A 526 2.21 -5.63 2.46
C LEU A 526 2.93 -4.53 1.66
N GLU A 527 3.49 -4.86 0.50
CA GLU A 527 4.11 -3.88 -0.42
C GLU A 527 3.11 -2.80 -0.83
N LEU A 528 1.90 -3.19 -1.26
CA LEU A 528 0.88 -2.24 -1.68
C LEU A 528 0.41 -1.34 -0.52
N LEU A 529 0.17 -1.88 0.68
CA LEU A 529 -0.18 -1.09 1.86
C LEU A 529 0.94 -0.12 2.26
N SER A 530 2.20 -0.49 2.07
CA SER A 530 3.34 0.38 2.33
C SER A 530 3.36 1.58 1.38
N GLU A 531 3.26 1.33 0.06
CA GLU A 531 3.22 2.39 -0.97
C GLU A 531 2.04 3.35 -0.75
N ILE A 532 0.85 2.81 -0.42
CA ILE A 532 -0.33 3.60 -0.07
C ILE A 532 -0.08 4.48 1.16
N SER A 533 0.62 3.95 2.16
CA SER A 533 0.94 4.69 3.38
C SER A 533 1.93 5.81 3.13
N ASP A 534 2.91 5.61 2.26
CA ASP A 534 3.88 6.65 1.89
C ASP A 534 3.21 7.79 1.10
N LEU A 535 2.25 7.46 0.23
CA LEU A 535 1.40 8.46 -0.43
C LEU A 535 0.60 9.29 0.59
N GLN A 536 0.03 8.65 1.61
CA GLN A 536 -0.71 9.35 2.67
C GLN A 536 0.17 10.33 3.45
N LYS A 537 1.41 9.94 3.78
CA LYS A 537 2.38 10.83 4.46
C LYS A 537 2.67 12.07 3.62
N ASN A 538 2.99 11.89 2.35
CA ASN A 538 3.32 12.98 1.42
C ASN A 538 2.16 13.97 1.26
N ARG A 539 0.91 13.47 1.22
CA ARG A 539 -0.29 14.31 1.13
C ARG A 539 -0.42 15.24 2.33
N LEU A 540 -0.13 14.77 3.54
CA LEU A 540 -0.25 15.59 4.75
C LEU A 540 0.90 16.56 4.95
N CYS A 541 2.12 16.19 4.58
CA CYS A 541 3.27 17.10 4.63
C CYS A 541 3.10 18.30 3.68
N ASN A 542 2.40 18.14 2.56
CA ASN A 542 2.15 19.21 1.59
C ASN A 542 0.96 20.13 1.96
N VAL A 543 0.27 19.87 3.07
CA VAL A 543 -0.86 20.68 3.58
C VAL A 543 -0.44 21.48 4.83
N ALA A 544 0.81 21.34 5.28
CA ALA A 544 1.36 22.01 6.46
C ALA A 544 2.04 23.35 6.14
#